data_AF-A0A402AJP0-F1
#
_entry.id   AF-A0A402AJP0-F1
#
_cell.length_a   1.000
_cell.length_b   1.000
_cell.length_c   1.000
_cell.angle_alpha   90.00
_cell.angle_beta   90.00
_cell.angle_gamma   90.00
#
_symmetry.space_group_name_H-M   'P 1'
#
loop_
_entity.id
_entity.type
_entity.pdbx_description
1 polymer ?
#
loop_
_entity_poly.entity_id
_entity_poly.type
_entity_poly.pdbx_seq_one_letter_code
_entity_poly.pdbx_strand_id
1 'polypeptide(L)'
;MRFTLHGAHLVDATMDVERGNVVVDGAQIQAIEQSDSQETQIVDATDSIILPGFIEVHTHGGGGFNLHTTDVEEIDSYRHWIPATGVTSFLVTVVGTPNALPEEQLQTAVAAIEQARQHLCEPGAEPVGIFLEGPYISVKKRGAHHRSGCVFLTKKRLNIF
;
A
#
# COMPACT_ATOMS: atom_id res chain seq x y z
N MET A 1 -23.08 1.39 0.59
CA MET A 1 -23.94 1.51 -0.60
C MET A 1 -23.63 0.31 -1.47
N ARG A 2 -24.67 -0.32 -2.04
CA ARG A 2 -24.53 -1.53 -2.85
C ARG A 2 -24.60 -1.18 -4.33
N PHE A 3 -23.66 -1.67 -5.13
CA PHE A 3 -23.60 -1.43 -6.58
C PHE A 3 -22.94 -2.63 -7.29
N THR A 4 -23.14 -2.72 -8.61
CA THR A 4 -22.54 -3.76 -9.46
C THR A 4 -21.63 -3.12 -10.51
N LEU A 5 -20.39 -3.60 -10.61
CA LEU A 5 -19.53 -3.36 -11.78
C LEU A 5 -19.90 -4.41 -12.82
N HIS A 6 -20.39 -4.00 -13.98
CA HIS A 6 -21.02 -4.89 -14.95
C HIS A 6 -20.18 -5.11 -16.21
N GLY A 7 -20.05 -6.38 -16.61
CA GLY A 7 -19.56 -6.78 -17.93
C GLY A 7 -18.04 -6.77 -18.12
N ALA A 8 -17.26 -6.57 -17.07
CA ALA A 8 -15.80 -6.46 -17.16
C ALA A 8 -15.10 -7.80 -17.39
N HIS A 9 -13.88 -7.72 -17.91
CA HIS A 9 -12.93 -8.83 -17.87
C HIS A 9 -12.34 -8.94 -16.45
N LEU A 10 -12.66 -10.02 -15.75
CA LEU A 10 -12.25 -10.22 -14.36
C LEU A 10 -11.02 -11.13 -14.30
N VAL A 11 -9.95 -10.66 -13.66
CA VAL A 11 -8.70 -11.42 -13.52
C VAL A 11 -8.21 -11.39 -12.08
N ASP A 12 -7.88 -12.56 -11.51
CA ASP A 12 -7.14 -12.66 -10.26
C ASP A 12 -6.15 -13.85 -10.28
N ALA A 13 -5.62 -14.24 -9.13
CA ALA A 13 -4.66 -15.34 -9.02
C ALA A 13 -5.24 -16.74 -9.37
N THR A 14 -6.56 -16.85 -9.45
CA THR A 14 -7.32 -18.10 -9.59
C THR A 14 -8.31 -18.08 -10.76
N MET A 15 -8.68 -16.91 -11.26
CA MET A 15 -9.68 -16.75 -12.32
C MET A 15 -9.22 -15.83 -13.45
N ASP A 16 -9.73 -16.12 -14.64
CA ASP A 16 -9.65 -15.31 -15.86
C ASP A 16 -11.00 -15.46 -16.58
N VAL A 17 -11.87 -14.45 -16.44
CA VAL A 17 -13.26 -14.49 -16.91
C VAL A 17 -13.50 -13.31 -17.85
N GLU A 18 -13.62 -13.58 -19.15
CA GLU A 18 -13.75 -12.55 -20.20
C GLU A 18 -14.89 -11.54 -19.95
N ARG A 19 -16.00 -11.99 -19.33
CA ARG A 19 -17.14 -11.14 -19.03
C ARG A 19 -17.83 -11.57 -17.74
N GLY A 20 -17.75 -10.71 -16.72
CA GLY A 20 -18.37 -10.94 -15.42
C GLY A 20 -18.78 -9.66 -14.70
N ASN A 21 -19.51 -9.84 -13.62
CA ASN A 21 -20.07 -8.81 -12.77
C ASN A 21 -19.49 -8.92 -11.36
N VAL A 22 -19.15 -7.79 -10.75
CA VAL A 22 -18.70 -7.71 -9.35
C VAL A 22 -19.75 -6.98 -8.53
N VAL A 23 -20.37 -7.67 -7.59
CA VAL A 23 -21.35 -7.08 -6.66
C VAL A 23 -20.62 -6.60 -5.42
N VAL A 24 -20.69 -5.31 -5.14
CA VAL A 24 -20.05 -4.67 -3.98
C VAL A 24 -21.12 -4.16 -3.03
N ASP A 25 -20.98 -4.45 -1.74
CA ASP A 25 -21.80 -3.85 -0.68
C ASP A 25 -20.91 -3.27 0.42
N GLY A 26 -20.90 -1.94 0.50
CA GLY A 26 -20.01 -1.24 1.42
C GLY A 26 -18.54 -1.48 1.04
N ALA A 27 -17.78 -2.08 1.95
CA ALA A 27 -16.35 -2.37 1.77
C ALA A 27 -16.06 -3.82 1.33
N GLN A 28 -17.09 -4.60 1.00
CA GLN A 28 -16.95 -6.02 0.70
C GLN A 28 -17.44 -6.35 -0.70
N ILE A 29 -16.69 -7.22 -1.38
CA ILE A 29 -17.16 -7.94 -2.56
C ILE A 29 -18.12 -9.03 -2.06
N GLN A 30 -19.39 -8.95 -2.45
CA GLN A 30 -20.44 -9.89 -2.05
C GLN A 30 -20.52 -11.10 -2.99
N ALA A 31 -20.33 -10.87 -4.28
CA ALA A 31 -20.43 -11.92 -5.29
C ALA A 31 -19.67 -11.57 -6.57
N ILE A 32 -19.28 -12.62 -7.30
CA ILE A 32 -18.85 -12.57 -8.69
C ILE A 32 -19.86 -13.37 -9.50
N GLU A 33 -20.46 -12.76 -10.51
CA GLU A 33 -21.58 -13.32 -11.28
C GLU A 33 -21.31 -13.23 -12.79
N GLN A 34 -21.87 -14.13 -13.59
CA GLN A 34 -21.78 -14.09 -15.06
C GLN A 34 -23.14 -13.83 -15.73
N SER A 35 -24.23 -13.87 -14.96
CA SER A 35 -25.57 -13.53 -15.42
C SER A 35 -25.87 -12.04 -15.24
N ASP A 36 -26.80 -11.52 -16.03
CA ASP A 36 -27.29 -10.15 -15.88
C ASP A 36 -27.73 -9.88 -14.44
N SER A 37 -27.23 -8.78 -13.87
CA SER A 37 -27.58 -8.35 -12.53
C SER A 37 -28.98 -7.75 -12.53
N GLN A 38 -29.81 -8.12 -11.54
CA GLN A 38 -31.10 -7.47 -11.28
C GLN A 38 -30.97 -6.23 -10.37
N GLU A 39 -29.73 -5.80 -10.09
CA GLU A 39 -29.46 -4.67 -9.21
C GLU A 39 -29.81 -3.32 -9.84
N THR A 40 -30.16 -2.37 -8.99
CA THR A 40 -30.60 -1.04 -9.43
C THR A 40 -29.46 -0.05 -9.66
N GLN A 41 -28.28 -0.29 -9.06
CA GLN A 41 -27.09 0.55 -9.25
C GLN A 41 -26.02 -0.21 -10.02
N ILE A 42 -25.93 0.09 -11.31
CA ILE A 42 -24.99 -0.52 -12.25
C ILE A 42 -23.97 0.51 -12.70
N VAL A 43 -22.70 0.12 -12.66
CA VAL A 43 -21.58 0.83 -13.27
C VAL A 43 -21.11 -0.02 -14.45
N ASP A 44 -21.17 0.56 -15.66
CA ASP A 44 -20.71 -0.13 -16.86
C ASP A 44 -19.18 -0.22 -16.88
N ALA A 45 -18.68 -1.45 -16.92
CA ALA A 45 -17.25 -1.78 -16.95
C ALA A 45 -16.92 -2.70 -18.13
N THR A 46 -17.77 -2.75 -19.17
CA THR A 46 -17.67 -3.70 -20.29
C THR A 46 -16.34 -3.64 -21.05
N ASP A 47 -15.74 -2.45 -21.16
CA ASP A 47 -14.45 -2.24 -21.82
C ASP A 47 -13.26 -2.20 -20.83
N SER A 48 -13.46 -2.70 -19.61
CA SER A 48 -12.46 -2.63 -18.53
C SER A 48 -11.98 -4.01 -18.09
N ILE A 49 -10.74 -4.04 -17.59
CA ILE A 49 -10.21 -5.17 -16.83
C ILE A 49 -10.32 -4.81 -15.34
N ILE A 50 -10.90 -5.69 -14.54
CA ILE A 50 -10.93 -5.56 -13.09
C ILE A 50 -9.94 -6.56 -12.49
N LEU A 51 -9.04 -6.02 -11.67
CA LEU A 51 -8.04 -6.76 -10.91
C LEU A 51 -8.25 -6.47 -9.41
N PRO A 52 -7.83 -7.38 -8.51
CA PRO A 52 -7.54 -6.99 -7.13
C PRO A 52 -6.56 -5.81 -7.13
N GLY A 53 -6.81 -4.83 -6.25
CA GLY A 53 -5.91 -3.69 -6.12
C GLY A 53 -4.50 -4.11 -5.74
N PHE A 54 -3.50 -3.42 -6.28
CA PHE A 54 -2.11 -3.78 -6.06
C PHE A 54 -1.68 -3.47 -4.63
N ILE A 55 -0.74 -4.30 -4.12
CA ILE A 55 -0.09 -4.12 -2.83
C ILE A 55 1.35 -3.67 -3.08
N GLU A 56 1.66 -2.44 -2.70
CA GLU A 56 3.00 -1.88 -2.85
C GLU A 56 3.85 -2.20 -1.62
N VAL A 57 4.77 -3.15 -1.78
CA VAL A 57 5.58 -3.68 -0.67
C VAL A 57 6.86 -2.87 -0.42
N HIS A 58 7.33 -2.10 -1.40
CA HIS A 58 8.54 -1.29 -1.25
C HIS A 58 8.59 -0.16 -2.29
N THR A 59 8.34 1.06 -1.81
CA THR A 59 8.52 2.31 -2.55
C THR A 59 9.03 3.40 -1.63
N HIS A 60 9.85 4.32 -2.15
CA HIS A 60 10.33 5.46 -1.34
C HIS A 60 9.33 6.64 -1.31
N GLY A 61 8.27 6.58 -2.11
CA GLY A 61 7.33 7.68 -2.33
C GLY A 61 6.94 7.82 -3.80
N GLY A 62 6.19 8.86 -4.12
CA GLY A 62 5.61 9.10 -5.44
C GLY A 62 4.65 10.28 -5.44
N GLY A 63 4.28 10.79 -6.62
CA GLY A 63 3.34 11.90 -6.72
C GLY A 63 3.84 13.24 -6.16
N GLY A 64 5.13 13.34 -5.82
CA GLY A 64 5.72 14.49 -5.13
C GLY A 64 5.84 14.32 -3.61
N PHE A 65 5.41 13.18 -3.06
CA PHE A 65 5.40 12.88 -1.63
C PHE A 65 6.42 11.81 -1.27
N ASN A 66 7.09 11.95 -0.14
CA ASN A 66 8.08 11.01 0.41
C ASN A 66 7.51 10.19 1.57
N LEU A 67 7.86 8.90 1.65
CA LEU A 67 7.48 8.04 2.79
C LEU A 67 8.52 8.05 3.93
N HIS A 68 9.78 8.37 3.63
CA HIS A 68 10.80 8.62 4.65
C HIS A 68 10.79 10.09 5.05
N THR A 69 9.83 10.44 5.91
CA THR A 69 9.54 11.82 6.31
C THR A 69 9.22 11.90 7.80
N THR A 70 9.34 13.09 8.37
CA THR A 70 8.88 13.41 9.73
C THR A 70 7.48 14.02 9.74
N ASP A 71 6.87 14.21 8.56
CA ASP A 71 5.53 14.80 8.38
C ASP A 71 4.50 13.71 8.07
N VAL A 72 3.51 13.54 8.95
CA VAL A 72 2.42 12.56 8.77
C VAL A 72 1.54 12.92 7.57
N GLU A 73 1.34 14.22 7.33
CA GLU A 73 0.47 14.70 6.26
C GLU A 73 1.05 14.42 4.86
N GLU A 74 2.38 14.31 4.76
CA GLU A 74 3.04 13.91 3.52
C GLU A 74 2.74 12.43 3.18
N ILE A 75 2.70 11.55 4.19
CA ILE A 75 2.30 10.14 4.02
C ILE A 75 0.81 10.05 3.68
N ASP A 76 -0.04 10.85 4.33
CA ASP A 76 -1.48 10.87 4.02
C ASP A 76 -1.74 11.40 2.59
N SER A 77 -0.98 12.41 2.16
CA SER A 77 -1.03 12.90 0.77
C SER A 77 -0.63 11.81 -0.23
N TYR A 78 0.40 11.02 0.08
CA TYR A 78 0.77 9.84 -0.72
C TYR A 78 -0.37 8.81 -0.77
N ARG A 79 -1.00 8.51 0.37
CA ARG A 79 -2.14 7.58 0.50
C ARG A 79 -3.31 7.97 -0.41
N HIS A 80 -3.60 9.26 -0.55
CA HIS A 80 -4.66 9.75 -1.44
C HIS A 80 -4.27 9.73 -2.92
N TRP A 81 -2.98 9.88 -3.24
CA TRP A 81 -2.47 9.91 -4.61
C TRP A 81 -2.31 8.52 -5.23
N ILE A 82 -1.72 7.57 -4.49
CA ILE A 82 -1.28 6.28 -5.03
C ILE A 82 -2.40 5.39 -5.64
N PRO A 83 -3.69 5.49 -5.25
CA PRO A 83 -4.76 4.76 -5.96
C PRO A 83 -4.86 5.08 -7.45
N ALA A 84 -4.41 6.26 -7.89
CA ALA A 84 -4.35 6.62 -9.31
C ALA A 84 -3.40 5.70 -10.12
N THR A 85 -2.54 4.94 -9.46
CA THR A 85 -1.64 3.95 -10.09
C THR A 85 -2.11 2.51 -9.91
N GLY A 86 -3.33 2.30 -9.38
CA GLY A 86 -3.92 0.97 -9.14
C GLY A 86 -3.52 0.31 -7.81
N VAL A 87 -2.74 0.99 -6.96
CA VAL A 87 -2.36 0.48 -5.64
C VAL A 87 -3.43 0.82 -4.61
N THR A 88 -3.89 -0.19 -3.87
CA THR A 88 -4.92 -0.01 -2.84
C THR A 88 -4.37 -0.21 -1.43
N SER A 89 -3.18 -0.78 -1.27
CA SER A 89 -2.48 -0.84 0.02
C SER A 89 -0.97 -0.82 -0.16
N PHE A 90 -0.26 -0.34 0.86
CA PHE A 90 1.19 -0.17 0.77
C PHE A 90 1.90 -0.26 2.13
N LEU A 91 3.21 -0.50 2.09
CA LEU A 91 4.10 -0.38 3.25
C LEU A 91 4.79 0.98 3.25
N VAL A 92 4.74 1.68 4.39
CA VAL A 92 5.48 2.94 4.59
C VAL A 92 6.97 2.60 4.66
N THR A 93 7.74 3.00 3.64
CA THR A 93 9.16 2.71 3.61
C THR A 93 9.95 3.73 4.42
N VAL A 94 10.69 3.23 5.39
CA VAL A 94 11.59 4.04 6.22
C VAL A 94 13.02 3.56 5.99
N VAL A 95 13.89 4.49 5.59
CA VAL A 95 15.29 4.19 5.25
C VAL A 95 16.19 4.39 6.47
N GLY A 96 17.07 3.43 6.74
CA GLY A 96 18.05 3.52 7.82
C GLY A 96 18.95 4.75 7.73
N THR A 97 19.25 5.37 8.87
CA THR A 97 20.14 6.55 8.95
C THR A 97 21.57 6.17 9.32
N PRO A 98 22.55 7.06 9.09
CA PRO A 98 23.92 6.90 9.58
C PRO A 98 24.04 6.37 11.01
N ASN A 99 24.49 5.13 11.13
CA ASN A 99 24.77 4.39 12.37
C ASN A 99 23.57 4.17 13.31
N ALA A 100 22.35 4.46 12.90
CA ALA A 100 21.17 4.46 13.78
C ALA A 100 19.87 4.10 13.05
N LEU A 101 18.83 3.83 13.85
CA LEU A 101 17.46 3.78 13.36
C LEU A 101 16.92 5.21 13.23
N PRO A 102 16.11 5.49 12.19
CA PRO A 102 15.39 6.75 12.03
C PRO A 102 14.15 6.78 12.93
N GLU A 103 14.35 6.96 14.24
CA GLU A 103 13.27 6.85 15.24
C GLU A 103 12.11 7.81 14.98
N GLU A 104 12.39 9.06 14.58
CA GLU A 104 11.36 10.05 14.27
C GLU A 104 10.51 9.61 13.07
N GLN A 105 11.13 9.17 11.97
CA GLN A 105 10.41 8.71 10.78
C GLN A 105 9.63 7.40 11.06
N LEU A 106 10.15 6.54 11.94
CA LEU A 106 9.40 5.36 12.40
C LEU A 106 8.16 5.75 13.21
N GLN A 107 8.28 6.75 14.09
CA GLN A 107 7.14 7.28 14.85
C GLN A 107 6.11 7.92 13.92
N THR A 108 6.56 8.71 12.94
CA THR A 108 5.70 9.30 11.90
C THR A 108 4.98 8.22 11.10
N ALA A 109 5.68 7.15 10.69
CA ALA A 109 5.07 6.03 9.97
C ALA A 109 3.99 5.31 10.80
N VAL A 110 4.25 5.07 12.10
CA VAL A 110 3.26 4.50 13.02
C VAL A 110 2.05 5.43 13.16
N ALA A 111 2.28 6.73 13.35
CA ALA A 111 1.21 7.71 13.47
C ALA A 111 0.32 7.76 12.22
N ALA A 112 0.92 7.74 11.02
CA ALA A 112 0.18 7.70 9.75
C ALA A 112 -0.69 6.44 9.61
N ILE A 113 -0.16 5.27 10.01
CA ILE A 113 -0.92 4.01 10.00
C ILE A 113 -2.12 4.08 10.97
N GLU A 114 -1.90 4.57 12.19
CA GLU A 114 -2.98 4.71 13.18
C GLU A 114 -4.01 5.76 12.76
N GLN A 115 -3.60 6.86 12.14
CA GLN A 115 -4.50 7.88 11.58
C GLN A 115 -5.38 7.29 10.47
N ALA A 116 -4.79 6.54 9.53
CA ALA A 116 -5.57 5.90 8.45
C ALA A 116 -6.57 4.87 9.00
N ARG A 117 -6.21 4.13 10.06
CA ARG A 117 -7.11 3.18 10.75
C ARG A 117 -8.28 3.85 11.48
N GLN A 118 -8.11 5.09 11.93
CA GLN A 118 -9.20 5.84 12.55
C GLN A 118 -10.18 6.40 11.50
N HIS A 119 -9.74 6.51 10.24
CA HIS A 119 -10.49 7.10 9.14
C HIS A 119 -10.74 6.10 8.00
N LEU A 120 -11.14 4.86 8.33
CA LEU A 120 -11.41 3.78 7.35
C LEU A 120 -12.45 4.15 6.28
N CYS A 121 -13.28 5.16 6.53
CA CYS A 121 -14.28 5.64 5.58
C CYS A 121 -13.74 6.66 4.58
N GLU A 122 -12.50 7.14 4.74
CA GLU A 122 -11.90 8.10 3.82
C GLU A 122 -11.30 7.39 2.60
N PRO A 123 -11.49 7.92 1.38
CA PRO A 123 -10.87 7.38 0.18
C PRO A 123 -9.34 7.40 0.28
N GLY A 124 -8.67 6.34 -0.16
CA GLY A 124 -7.21 6.28 -0.20
C GLY A 124 -6.69 4.86 -0.11
N ALA A 125 -5.40 4.67 -0.42
CA ALA A 125 -4.74 3.39 -0.20
C ALA A 125 -4.48 3.16 1.30
N GLU A 126 -4.56 1.90 1.74
CA GLU A 126 -4.33 1.56 3.14
C GLU A 126 -2.83 1.39 3.44
N PRO A 127 -2.23 2.17 4.35
CA PRO A 127 -0.90 1.88 4.88
C PRO A 127 -0.99 0.68 5.84
N VAL A 128 -0.57 -0.50 5.38
CA VAL A 128 -0.75 -1.77 6.11
C VAL A 128 0.45 -2.15 7.00
N GLY A 129 1.53 -1.37 6.97
CA GLY A 129 2.71 -1.62 7.78
C GLY A 129 3.91 -0.76 7.38
N ILE A 130 5.09 -1.13 7.89
CA ILE A 130 6.35 -0.43 7.66
C ILE A 130 7.33 -1.37 6.97
N PHE A 131 7.95 -0.91 5.89
CA PHE A 131 9.12 -1.54 5.30
C PHE A 131 10.37 -0.80 5.78
N LEU A 132 11.11 -1.37 6.72
CA LEU A 132 12.35 -0.80 7.22
C LEU A 132 13.54 -1.22 6.33
N GLU A 133 13.96 -0.32 5.45
CA GLU A 133 15.08 -0.56 4.53
C GLU A 133 16.41 -0.18 5.20
N GLY A 134 17.11 -1.18 5.72
CA GLY A 134 18.31 -0.96 6.51
C GLY A 134 17.99 -0.52 7.94
N PRO A 135 18.94 0.05 8.70
CA PRO A 135 20.35 0.26 8.37
C PRO A 135 21.19 -1.04 8.39
N TYR A 136 20.61 -2.19 8.74
CA TYR A 136 21.32 -3.47 8.92
C TYR A 136 21.68 -4.17 7.59
N ILE A 137 22.32 -3.42 6.69
CA ILE A 137 22.70 -3.86 5.34
C ILE A 137 24.22 -3.93 5.19
N SER A 138 24.68 -4.73 4.22
CA SER A 138 26.11 -4.85 3.93
C SER A 138 26.64 -3.59 3.24
N VAL A 139 27.69 -2.98 3.79
CA VAL A 139 28.41 -1.85 3.17
C VAL A 139 28.83 -2.15 1.74
N LYS A 140 29.19 -3.42 1.44
CA LYS A 140 29.62 -3.85 0.09
C LYS A 140 28.47 -3.87 -0.91
N LYS A 141 27.22 -3.86 -0.45
CA LYS A 141 25.98 -3.91 -1.24
C LYS A 141 25.08 -2.70 -0.93
N ARG A 142 25.65 -1.57 -0.51
CA ARG A 142 24.91 -0.41 0.01
C ARG A 142 24.01 0.29 -1.01
N GLY A 143 24.24 0.14 -2.31
CA GLY A 143 23.49 0.89 -3.32
C GLY A 143 23.51 2.40 -3.05
N ALA A 144 22.34 3.02 -3.02
CA ALA A 144 22.15 4.44 -2.73
C ALA A 144 22.31 4.81 -1.24
N HIS A 145 22.39 3.84 -0.34
CA HIS A 145 22.56 4.11 1.09
C HIS A 145 23.89 4.79 1.38
N HIS A 146 23.87 5.76 2.28
CA HIS A 146 25.09 6.40 2.75
C HIS A 146 25.98 5.37 3.45
N ARG A 147 27.30 5.44 3.26
CA ARG A 147 28.23 4.44 3.81
C ARG A 147 28.13 4.30 5.32
N SER A 148 27.97 5.42 6.03
CA SER A 148 27.76 5.40 7.49
C SER A 148 26.37 4.92 7.89
N GLY A 149 25.39 4.85 6.98
CA GLY A 149 24.05 4.28 7.20
C GLY A 149 24.00 2.76 7.19
N CYS A 150 25.10 2.10 6.82
CA CYS A 150 25.21 0.64 6.86
C CYS A 150 25.77 0.21 8.22
N VAL A 151 24.92 -0.36 9.06
CA VAL A 151 25.29 -0.88 10.38
C VAL A 151 25.64 -2.36 10.28
N PHE A 152 26.86 -2.71 10.72
CA PHE A 152 27.23 -4.11 10.94
C PHE A 152 26.50 -4.66 12.17
N LEU A 153 25.74 -5.73 11.96
CA LEU A 153 25.24 -6.55 13.05
C LEU A 153 26.45 -7.20 13.75
N THR A 154 26.69 -6.81 14.99
CA THR A 154 27.63 -7.49 15.89
C THR A 154 26.82 -8.18 16.98
N LYS A 155 27.35 -9.26 17.58
CA LYS A 155 26.68 -9.93 18.71
C LYS A 155 26.26 -8.96 19.82
N LYS A 156 27.03 -7.88 20.04
CA LYS A 156 26.74 -6.84 21.04
C LYS A 156 25.53 -5.95 20.68
N ARG A 157 25.20 -5.81 19.38
CA ARG A 157 24.06 -5.01 18.89
C ARG A 157 22.77 -5.84 18.69
N LEU A 158 22.85 -7.17 18.75
CA LEU A 158 21.69 -8.07 18.62
C LEU A 158 20.99 -8.38 19.95
N ASN A 159 21.53 -7.93 21.10
CA ASN A 159 20.90 -8.13 22.41
C ASN A 159 19.73 -7.16 22.60
N ILE A 160 18.68 -7.34 21.81
CA ILE A 160 17.36 -6.68 21.95
C ILE A 160 16.36 -7.65 22.65
N PHE A 161 16.88 -8.53 23.51
CA PHE A 161 16.12 -9.30 24.50
C PHE A 161 16.93 -9.35 25.79
#